data_AF-A0A428ZKL7-F1
#
_entry.id   AF-A0A428ZKL7-F1
#
_cell.length_a   1.000
_cell.length_b   1.000
_cell.length_c   1.000
_cell.angle_alpha   90.00
_cell.angle_beta   90.00
_cell.angle_gamma   90.00
#
_symmetry.space_group_name_H-M   'P 1'
#
loop_
_entity.id
_entity.type
_entity.pdbx_description
1 polymer ?
#
loop_
_entity_poly.entity_id
_entity_poly.type
_entity_poly.pdbx_seq_one_letter_code
_entity_poly.pdbx_strand_id
1 'polypeptide(L)' 'MGDQTQHDAARIELQELLLTAEDVNEFPRKLALVAADGMGSGISCGITLHRDGRPATVASSDTRATQVMRSSTATWRGRA' A
#
# COMPACT_ATOMS: atom_id res chain seq x y z
N MET A 1 15.45 22.65 -5.63
CA MET A 1 15.08 22.13 -6.96
C MET A 1 15.01 20.59 -7.03
N GLY A 2 15.78 19.82 -6.23
CA GLY A 2 15.80 18.34 -6.33
C GLY A 2 14.56 17.60 -5.79
N ASP A 3 13.87 18.15 -4.79
CA ASP A 3 12.69 17.51 -4.17
C ASP A 3 11.49 17.44 -5.13
N GLN A 4 11.20 18.53 -5.85
CA GLN A 4 10.08 18.60 -6.81
C GLN A 4 10.19 17.56 -7.93
N THR A 5 11.39 17.35 -8.49
CA THR A 5 11.63 16.37 -9.55
C THR A 5 11.45 14.93 -9.06
N GLN A 6 11.78 14.66 -7.78
CA GLN A 6 11.57 13.35 -7.18
C GLN A 6 10.08 13.06 -6.95
N HIS A 7 9.30 14.05 -6.50
CA HIS A 7 7.84 13.93 -6.39
C HIS A 7 7.17 13.70 -7.74
N ASP A 8 7.64 14.38 -8.80
CA ASP A 8 7.10 14.20 -10.15
C ASP A 8 7.42 12.81 -10.72
N ALA A 9 8.64 12.30 -10.52
CA ALA A 9 9.02 10.96 -10.92
C ALA A 9 8.19 9.88 -10.20
N ALA A 10 8.06 9.98 -8.87
CA ALA A 10 7.24 9.05 -8.08
C ALA A 10 5.75 9.09 -8.49
N ARG A 11 5.24 10.26 -8.88
CA ARG A 11 3.86 10.41 -9.38
C ARG A 11 3.67 9.73 -10.74
N ILE A 12 4.66 9.84 -11.64
CA ILE A 12 4.64 9.16 -12.95
C ILE A 12 4.65 7.65 -12.75
N GLU A 13 5.55 7.12 -11.92
CA GLU A 13 5.62 5.68 -11.62
C GLU A 13 4.30 5.15 -11.05
N LEU A 14 3.64 5.92 -10.17
CA LEU A 14 2.33 5.56 -9.63
C LEU A 14 1.24 5.52 -10.70
N GLN A 15 1.25 6.48 -11.63
CA GLN A 15 0.29 6.53 -12.74
C GLN A 15 0.51 5.38 -13.72
N GLU A 16 1.76 5.08 -14.06
CA GLU A 16 2.11 3.92 -14.88
C GLU A 16 1.65 2.62 -14.22
N LEU A 17 1.84 2.49 -12.90
CA LEU A 17 1.39 1.32 -12.14
C LEU A 17 -0.13 1.14 -12.19
N LEU A 18 -0.89 2.24 -12.12
CA LEU A 18 -2.35 2.23 -12.25
C LEU A 18 -2.80 1.82 -13.65
N LEU A 19 -2.13 2.33 -14.68
CA LEU A 19 -2.50 2.09 -16.08
C LEU A 19 -2.10 0.71 -16.59
N THR A 20 -1.08 0.09 -15.98
CA THR A 20 -0.54 -1.23 -16.35
C THR A 20 -1.04 -2.38 -15.47
N ALA A 21 -1.81 -2.09 -14.41
CA ALA A 21 -2.45 -3.14 -13.64
C ALA A 21 -3.57 -3.79 -14.47
N GLU A 22 -3.54 -5.13 -14.58
CA GLU A 22 -4.57 -5.87 -15.34
C GLU A 22 -5.93 -5.83 -14.63
N ASP A 23 -5.91 -5.69 -13.31
CA ASP A 23 -7.08 -5.57 -12.44
C ASP A 23 -6.82 -4.47 -11.38
N VAL A 24 -7.86 -3.69 -11.06
CA VAL A 24 -7.86 -2.74 -9.95
C VAL A 24 -7.52 -3.39 -8.61
N ASN A 25 -7.77 -4.70 -8.46
CA ASN A 25 -7.37 -5.46 -7.27
C ASN A 25 -5.88 -5.81 -7.23
N GLU A 26 -5.21 -5.81 -8.38
CA GLU A 26 -3.78 -6.11 -8.49
C GLU A 26 -2.92 -4.89 -8.18
N PHE A 27 -3.40 -3.69 -8.54
CA PHE A 27 -2.69 -2.44 -8.29
C PHE A 27 -2.26 -2.24 -6.81
N PRO A 28 -3.14 -2.41 -5.80
CA PRO A 28 -2.74 -2.26 -4.40
C PRO A 28 -1.63 -3.22 -3.99
N ARG A 29 -1.59 -4.44 -4.55
CA ARG A 29 -0.52 -5.41 -4.29
C ARG A 29 0.80 -4.92 -4.85
N LYS A 30 0.82 -4.49 -6.11
CA LYS A 30 2.02 -3.94 -6.76
C LYS A 30 2.52 -2.69 -6.01
N LEU A 31 1.61 -1.81 -5.60
CA LEU A 31 1.95 -0.63 -4.81
C LEU A 31 2.59 -0.98 -3.46
N ALA A 32 2.07 -1.99 -2.75
CA ALA A 32 2.66 -2.45 -1.50
C ALA A 32 4.09 -2.99 -1.69
N LEU A 33 4.37 -3.65 -2.81
CA LEU A 33 5.71 -4.15 -3.15
C LEU A 33 6.66 -2.99 -3.45
N VAL A 34 6.25 -2.04 -4.29
CA VAL A 34 7.06 -0.84 -4.63
C VAL A 34 7.37 -0.02 -3.38
N ALA A 35 6.40 0.17 -2.49
CA ALA A 35 6.60 0.89 -1.24
C ALA A 35 7.60 0.18 -0.30
N ALA A 36 7.54 -1.16 -0.24
CA ALA A 36 8.48 -1.93 0.57
C ALA A 36 9.91 -1.83 0.02
N ASP A 37 10.07 -1.93 -1.30
CA ASP A 37 11.37 -1.80 -1.97
C ASP A 37 11.97 -0.41 -1.79
N GLY A 38 11.18 0.65 -1.99
CA GLY A 38 11.61 2.04 -1.85
C GLY A 38 12.00 2.44 -0.42
N MET A 39 11.51 1.74 0.60
CA MET A 39 11.89 1.98 2.01
C MET A 39 13.10 1.16 2.48
N GLY A 40 13.62 0.26 1.64
CA GLY A 40 14.82 -0.53 1.89
C GLY A 40 14.56 -1.91 2.49
N SER A 41 15.66 -2.67 2.63
CA SER A 41 15.61 -4.09 2.98
C SER A 41 14.99 -4.35 4.36
N GLY A 42 14.13 -5.37 4.43
CA GLY A 42 13.54 -5.84 5.69
C GLY A 42 12.27 -5.08 6.12
N ILE A 43 11.82 -4.12 5.33
CA ILE A 43 10.54 -3.44 5.52
C ILE A 43 9.42 -4.25 4.85
N SER A 44 8.28 -4.33 5.54
CA SER A 44 7.06 -4.98 5.05
C SER A 44 5.95 -3.95 5.02
N CYS A 45 5.23 -3.88 3.90
CA CYS A 45 4.23 -2.87 3.64
C CYS A 45 2.85 -3.47 3.44
N GLY A 46 1.85 -2.66 3.76
CA GLY A 46 0.47 -3.07 3.71
C GLY A 46 -0.46 -1.90 3.47
N ILE A 47 -1.53 -2.16 2.72
CA ILE A 47 -2.53 -1.14 2.38
C ILE A 47 -3.84 -1.52 3.05
N THR A 48 -4.35 -0.60 3.85
CA THR A 48 -5.64 -0.71 4.54
C THR A 48 -6.55 0.41 4.07
N LEU A 49 -7.76 0.07 3.66
CA LEU A 49 -8.82 1.02 3.30
C LEU A 49 -9.92 0.97 4.36
N HIS A 50 -10.57 2.11 4.62
CA HIS A 50 -11.78 2.12 5.44
C HIS A 50 -12.99 1.96 4.51
N ARG A 51 -13.68 0.83 4.61
CA ARG A 51 -14.93 0.55 3.90
C ARG A 51 -16.05 0.43 4.92
N ASP A 52 -17.11 1.19 4.75
CA ASP A 52 -18.27 1.21 5.66
C ASP A 52 -17.88 1.46 7.12
N GLY A 53 -16.91 2.36 7.32
CA GLY A 53 -16.36 2.70 8.63
C GLY A 53 -15.50 1.60 9.26
N ARG A 54 -15.18 0.51 8.56
CA ARG A 54 -14.32 -0.58 9.06
C ARG A 54 -13.04 -0.67 8.25
N PRO A 55 -11.86 -0.77 8.88
CA PRO A 55 -10.64 -0.96 8.14
C PRO A 55 -10.57 -2.39 7.57
N ALA A 56 -10.23 -2.48 6.29
CA ALA A 56 -10.02 -3.72 5.57
C ALA A 56 -8.65 -3.66 4.88
N THR A 57 -7.81 -4.66 5.13
CA THR A 57 -6.56 -4.84 4.41
C THR A 57 -6.86 -5.31 3.00
N VAL A 58 -6.39 -4.57 2.00
CA VAL A 58 -6.63 -4.87 0.58
C VAL A 58 -5.38 -5.37 -0.14
N ALA A 59 -4.18 -5.15 0.42
CA ALA A 59 -2.93 -5.65 -0.12
C ALA A 59 -1.82 -5.70 0.91
N SER A 60 -0.83 -6.58 0.69
CA SER A 60 0.39 -6.74 1.48
C SER A 60 1.58 -7.01 0.55
N SER A 61 2.78 -6.56 0.93
CA SER A 61 4.03 -6.90 0.23
C SER A 61 4.44 -8.35 0.48
N ASP A 62 4.18 -8.87 1.67
CA ASP A 62 4.61 -10.18 2.12
C ASP A 62 3.71 -10.72 3.25
N THR A 63 3.98 -11.96 3.67
CA THR A 63 3.21 -12.64 4.72
C THR A 63 3.31 -11.95 6.08
N ARG A 64 4.43 -11.28 6.40
CA ARG A 64 4.61 -10.55 7.66
C ARG A 64 3.67 -9.35 7.71
N ALA A 65 3.59 -8.58 6.63
CA ALA A 65 2.62 -7.49 6.49
C ALA A 65 1.18 -7.99 6.64
N THR A 66 0.82 -9.12 6.02
CA THR A 66 -0.50 -9.73 6.16
C THR A 66 -0.85 -10.07 7.62
N GLN A 67 0.09 -10.67 8.37
CA GLN A 67 -0.12 -11.05 9.76
C GLN A 67 -0.33 -9.84 10.68
N VAL A 68 0.51 -8.81 10.51
CA VAL A 68 0.43 -7.58 11.31
C VAL A 68 -0.90 -6.87 11.05
N MET A 69 -1.25 -6.65 9.79
CA MET A 69 -2.47 -5.91 9.46
C MET A 69 -3.76 -6.64 9.80
N ARG A 70 -3.80 -7.98 9.67
CA ARG A 70 -4.96 -8.76 10.14
C ARG A 70 -5.22 -8.50 11.62
N SER A 71 -4.17 -8.41 12.42
CA SER A 71 -4.26 -8.10 13.85
C SER A 71 -4.73 -6.65 14.07
N SER A 72 -4.21 -5.70 13.30
CA SER A 72 -4.58 -4.28 13.40
C SER A 72 -6.04 -4.01 13.00
N THR A 73 -6.53 -4.64 11.93
CA THR A 73 -7.91 -4.50 11.46
C THR A 73 -8.90 -5.21 12.39
N ALA A 74 -8.52 -6.35 12.99
CA ALA A 74 -9.32 -7.07 13.98
C ALA A 74 -9.45 -6.32 15.32
N THR A 75 -8.45 -5.51 15.68
CA THR A 75 -8.42 -4.78 16.96
C THR A 75 -8.93 -3.34 16.85
N TRP A 76 -9.33 -2.90 15.65
CA TRP A 76 -9.82 -1.56 15.44
C TRP A 76 -11.12 -1.32 16.23
N ARG A 77 -11.08 -0.34 17.13
CA ARG A 77 -12.24 0.18 17.85
C ARG A 77 -12.50 1.58 17.33
N GLY A 78 -13.53 1.72 16.50
CA GLY A 78 -13.87 2.98 15.88
C GLY A 78 -14.06 4.09 16.90
N ARG A 79 -13.44 5.25 16.62
CA ARG A 79 -13.93 6.51 17.18
C ARG A 79 -15.13 6.92 16.32
N ALA A 80 -16.32 6.82 16.92
CA ALA A 80 -17.50 7.57 16.48
C ALA A 80 -17.30 9.05 16.76
#